data_AF-A0A0W0YK25-F1
#
_entry.id   AF-A0A0W0YK25-F1
#
_cell.length_a   1.000
_cell.length_b   1.000
_cell.length_c   1.000
_cell.angle_alpha   90.00
_cell.angle_beta   90.00
_cell.angle_gamma   90.00
#
_symmetry.space_group_name_H-M   'P 1'
#
loop_
_entity.id
_entity.type
_entity.pdbx_description
1 polymer ?
#
loop_
_entity_poly.entity_id
_entity_poly.type
_entity_poly.pdbx_seq_one_letter_code
_entity_poly.pdbx_strand_id
1 'polypeptide(L)'
;MGEVRMDLHLKTQRWRYHRGNREVKKRILDEFCETHGYHRKAAARLLRQFPIADKKPKKPGKKKVYDPSILWEPLKKIWLAADQMCGKRLKEALPIWLPHYQKHHETSLDELSTQLLAMSAATIDRLLKPIKSRYGKGLSGTKPGSLLRKHIPINTNQWDTRQVGFMEADTVAHCGTSLMGDFVWSITMTDIFSGWTEVRATWNKGATGVL
;
A
#
# COMPACT_ATOMS: atom_id res chain seq x y z
N MET A 1 -25.81 1.85 34.49
CA MET A 1 -26.91 2.79 34.12
C MET A 1 -26.65 4.26 34.53
N GLY A 2 -25.67 4.56 35.39
CA GLY A 2 -25.37 5.94 35.83
C GLY A 2 -24.46 6.78 34.92
N GLU A 3 -23.50 6.17 34.21
CA GLU A 3 -22.51 6.90 33.41
C GLU A 3 -23.10 7.63 32.20
N VAL A 4 -24.04 6.99 31.50
CA VAL A 4 -24.71 7.57 30.31
C VAL A 4 -25.52 8.83 30.65
N ARG A 5 -26.03 8.95 31.89
CA ARG A 5 -26.74 10.14 32.38
C ARG A 5 -25.79 11.31 32.67
N MET A 6 -24.61 11.01 33.21
CA MET A 6 -23.60 12.03 33.52
C MET A 6 -22.98 12.62 32.25
N ASP A 7 -22.69 11.80 31.25
CA ASP A 7 -22.13 12.27 29.97
C ASP A 7 -23.09 13.20 29.22
N LEU A 8 -24.38 12.86 29.19
CA LEU A 8 -25.40 13.69 28.53
C LEU A 8 -25.61 15.02 29.29
N HIS A 9 -25.63 14.96 30.63
CA HIS A 9 -25.70 16.14 31.48
C HIS A 9 -24.48 17.05 31.26
N LEU A 10 -23.27 16.48 31.28
CA LEU A 10 -22.03 17.21 31.06
C LEU A 10 -21.95 17.83 29.66
N LYS A 11 -22.41 17.12 28.63
CA LYS A 11 -22.49 17.62 27.25
C LYS A 11 -23.40 18.86 27.16
N THR A 12 -24.54 18.81 27.83
CA THR A 12 -25.52 19.91 27.89
C THR A 12 -24.95 21.12 28.62
N GLN A 13 -24.35 20.90 29.80
CA GLN A 13 -23.78 21.98 30.60
C GLN A 13 -22.56 22.63 29.92
N ARG A 14 -21.72 21.86 29.22
CA ARG A 14 -20.63 22.43 28.38
C ARG A 14 -21.17 23.36 27.31
N TRP A 15 -22.21 22.94 26.58
CA TRP A 15 -22.84 23.77 25.55
C TRP A 15 -23.38 25.10 26.11
N ARG A 16 -24.09 25.04 27.25
CA ARG A 16 -24.62 26.22 27.93
C ARG A 16 -23.50 27.11 28.48
N TYR A 17 -22.45 26.52 29.05
CA TYR A 17 -21.30 27.24 29.59
C TYR A 17 -20.55 28.00 28.49
N HIS A 18 -20.32 27.40 27.32
CA HIS A 18 -19.65 28.08 26.19
C HIS A 18 -20.48 29.22 25.59
N ARG A 19 -21.81 29.06 25.50
CA ARG A 19 -22.72 30.11 24.97
C ARG A 19 -23.08 31.20 25.99
N GLY A 20 -22.87 30.96 27.28
CA GLY A 20 -23.27 31.87 28.35
C GLY A 20 -22.35 33.08 28.52
N ASN A 21 -22.93 34.20 28.96
CA ASN A 21 -22.18 35.36 29.47
C ASN A 21 -21.59 35.06 30.88
N ARG A 22 -20.91 36.04 31.49
CA ARG A 22 -20.23 35.88 32.78
C ARG A 22 -21.18 35.42 33.91
N GLU A 23 -22.37 36.01 33.99
CA GLU A 23 -23.38 35.67 35.01
C GLU A 23 -23.94 34.25 34.82
N VAL A 24 -24.24 33.87 33.57
CA VAL A 24 -24.70 32.52 33.22
C VAL A 24 -23.63 31.48 33.54
N LYS A 25 -22.36 31.75 33.23
CA LYS A 25 -21.24 30.86 33.57
C LYS A 25 -21.05 30.68 35.07
N LYS A 26 -21.27 31.73 35.86
CA LYS A 26 -21.20 31.67 37.33
C LYS A 26 -22.28 30.75 37.87
N ARG A 27 -23.54 30.94 37.46
CA ARG A 27 -24.69 30.11 37.87
C ARG A 27 -24.51 28.64 37.51
N ILE A 28 -24.06 28.35 36.28
CA ILE A 28 -23.79 26.97 35.83
C ILE A 28 -22.70 26.33 36.68
N LEU A 29 -21.68 27.09 37.07
CA LEU A 29 -20.62 26.57 37.96
C LEU A 29 -21.13 26.28 39.36
N ASP A 30 -21.93 27.18 39.93
CA ASP A 30 -22.50 27.01 41.28
C ASP A 30 -23.38 25.74 41.32
N GLU A 31 -24.32 25.62 40.39
CA GLU A 31 -25.22 24.46 40.23
C GLU A 31 -24.43 23.16 40.01
N PHE A 32 -23.39 23.18 39.17
CA PHE A 32 -22.57 22.00 38.90
C PHE A 32 -21.75 21.56 40.12
N CYS A 33 -21.24 22.51 40.92
CA CYS A 33 -20.49 22.21 42.14
C CYS A 33 -21.41 21.66 43.23
N GLU A 34 -22.61 22.22 43.40
CA GLU A 34 -23.61 21.75 44.38
C GLU A 34 -24.14 20.35 44.03
N THR A 35 -24.45 20.11 42.75
CA THR A 35 -25.07 18.85 42.31
C THR A 35 -24.09 17.67 42.32
N HIS A 36 -22.82 17.92 41.97
CA HIS A 36 -21.84 16.84 41.74
C HIS A 36 -20.64 16.88 42.71
N GLY A 37 -20.59 17.82 43.65
CA GLY A 37 -19.54 17.92 44.66
C GLY A 37 -18.16 18.32 44.13
N TYR A 38 -18.08 18.91 42.92
CA TYR A 38 -16.80 19.33 42.34
C TYR A 38 -16.30 20.63 42.96
N HIS A 39 -14.99 20.74 43.17
CA HIS A 39 -14.36 22.02 43.48
C HIS A 39 -14.47 22.98 42.27
N ARG A 40 -14.74 24.27 42.53
CA ARG A 40 -15.02 25.28 41.49
C ARG A 40 -14.00 25.33 40.35
N LYS A 41 -12.70 25.27 40.67
CA LYS A 41 -11.63 25.22 39.63
C LYS A 41 -11.69 23.95 38.78
N ALA A 42 -12.03 22.80 39.37
CA ALA A 42 -12.15 21.54 38.66
C ALA A 42 -13.39 21.55 37.75
N ALA A 43 -14.54 22.03 38.23
CA ALA A 43 -15.75 22.22 37.44
C ALA A 43 -15.51 23.17 36.25
N ALA A 44 -14.83 24.30 36.48
CA ALA A 44 -14.49 25.25 35.41
C ALA A 44 -13.59 24.63 34.34
N ARG A 45 -12.58 23.85 34.75
CA ARG A 45 -11.72 23.13 33.81
C ARG A 45 -12.50 22.10 32.99
N LEU A 46 -13.43 21.39 33.62
CA LEU A 46 -14.24 20.35 32.98
C LEU A 46 -15.26 20.94 31.99
N LEU A 47 -15.88 22.08 32.32
CA LEU A 47 -16.90 22.75 31.50
C LEU A 47 -16.30 23.59 30.36
N ARG A 48 -15.04 24.02 30.47
CA ARG A 48 -14.30 24.73 29.40
C ARG A 48 -13.83 23.82 28.27
N GLN A 49 -13.78 22.51 28.47
CA GLN A 49 -13.47 21.58 27.38
C GLN A 49 -14.52 21.75 26.27
N PHE A 50 -14.09 21.68 25.01
CA PHE A 50 -15.01 21.77 23.89
C PHE A 50 -16.13 20.73 24.03
N PRO A 51 -17.39 21.07 23.68
CA PRO A 51 -18.47 20.10 23.69
C PRO A 51 -18.06 18.89 22.85
N ILE A 52 -18.34 17.68 23.34
CA ILE A 52 -18.12 16.46 22.57
C ILE A 52 -18.99 16.60 21.31
N ALA A 53 -18.34 16.91 20.18
CA ALA A 53 -19.03 16.95 18.91
C ALA A 53 -19.59 15.55 18.66
N ASP A 54 -20.87 15.48 18.30
CA ASP A 54 -21.40 14.26 17.73
C ASP A 54 -20.53 13.93 16.53
N LYS A 55 -19.74 12.84 16.62
CA LYS A 55 -18.95 12.36 15.50
C LYS A 55 -19.96 12.15 14.38
N LYS A 56 -20.00 13.04 13.39
CA LYS A 56 -20.83 12.84 12.22
C LYS A 56 -20.50 11.45 11.69
N PRO A 57 -21.48 10.55 11.52
CA PRO A 57 -21.20 9.25 10.96
C PRO A 57 -20.50 9.49 9.62
N LYS A 58 -19.31 8.90 9.45
CA LYS A 58 -18.60 8.98 8.18
C LYS A 58 -19.55 8.41 7.12
N LYS A 59 -19.75 9.17 6.04
CA LYS A 59 -20.55 8.68 4.91
C LYS A 59 -19.99 7.31 4.53
N PRO A 60 -20.82 6.25 4.46
CA PRO A 60 -20.34 4.94 4.03
C PRO A 60 -19.71 5.10 2.65
N GLY A 61 -18.53 4.50 2.48
CA GLY A 61 -17.86 4.50 1.18
C GLY A 61 -18.69 3.80 0.11
N LYS A 62 -18.28 3.92 -1.16
CA LYS A 62 -18.90 3.19 -2.28
C LYS A 62 -18.99 1.69 -1.95
N LYS A 63 -20.13 1.07 -2.27
CA LYS A 63 -20.31 -0.38 -2.13
C LYS A 63 -19.17 -1.12 -2.85
N LYS A 64 -18.65 -2.18 -2.23
CA LYS A 64 -17.60 -3.00 -2.83
C LYS A 64 -18.20 -3.73 -4.03
N VAL A 65 -17.63 -3.50 -5.21
CA VAL A 65 -18.03 -4.16 -6.47
C VAL A 65 -17.36 -5.53 -6.61
N TYR A 66 -16.13 -5.64 -6.12
CA TYR A 66 -15.31 -6.85 -6.24
C TYR A 66 -15.31 -7.58 -4.90
N ASP A 67 -15.86 -8.79 -4.87
CA ASP A 67 -15.81 -9.68 -3.72
C ASP A 67 -14.46 -10.41 -3.68
N PRO A 68 -13.59 -10.14 -2.69
CA PRO A 68 -12.30 -10.81 -2.58
C PRO A 68 -12.42 -12.33 -2.38
N SER A 69 -13.52 -12.83 -1.79
CA SER A 69 -13.68 -14.26 -1.49
C SER A 69 -13.67 -15.13 -2.74
N ILE A 70 -14.24 -14.62 -3.84
CA ILE A 70 -14.34 -15.32 -5.12
C ILE A 70 -13.17 -14.96 -6.05
N LEU A 71 -12.75 -13.69 -6.04
CA LEU A 71 -11.72 -13.19 -6.97
C LEU A 71 -10.27 -13.52 -6.55
N TRP A 72 -10.02 -13.83 -5.28
CA TRP A 72 -8.65 -14.04 -4.80
C TRP A 72 -8.00 -15.30 -5.34
N GLU A 73 -8.71 -16.41 -5.36
CA GLU A 73 -8.15 -17.68 -5.84
C GLU A 73 -7.65 -17.61 -7.30
N PRO A 74 -8.47 -17.20 -8.29
CA PRO A 74 -8.04 -17.10 -9.68
C PRO A 74 -6.93 -16.08 -9.85
N LEU A 75 -7.09 -14.90 -9.24
CA LEU A 75 -6.12 -13.82 -9.35
C LEU A 75 -4.77 -14.22 -8.74
N LYS A 76 -4.77 -14.96 -7.62
CA LYS A 76 -3.56 -15.47 -6.98
C LYS A 76 -2.87 -16.51 -7.85
N LYS A 77 -3.60 -17.49 -8.38
CA LYS A 77 -3.04 -18.56 -9.22
C LYS A 77 -2.41 -17.98 -10.49
N ILE A 78 -3.13 -17.09 -11.19
CA ILE A 78 -2.60 -16.40 -12.37
C ILE A 78 -1.39 -15.55 -12.00
N TRP A 79 -1.46 -14.78 -10.90
CA TRP A 79 -0.35 -13.94 -10.47
C TRP A 79 0.92 -14.74 -10.14
N LEU A 80 0.79 -15.90 -9.50
CA LEU A 80 1.92 -16.78 -9.20
C LEU A 80 2.49 -17.44 -10.48
N ALA A 81 1.62 -17.89 -11.39
CA ALA A 81 2.03 -18.48 -12.65
C ALA A 81 2.70 -17.46 -13.60
N ALA A 82 2.28 -16.20 -13.51
CA ALA A 82 2.84 -15.08 -14.26
C ALA A 82 4.03 -14.41 -13.53
N ASP A 83 4.79 -15.16 -12.72
CA ASP A 83 5.99 -14.69 -12.02
C ASP A 83 5.79 -13.39 -11.22
N GLN A 84 4.64 -13.30 -10.55
CA GLN A 84 4.32 -12.25 -9.59
C GLN A 84 4.28 -10.81 -10.15
N MET A 85 3.90 -10.63 -11.42
CA MET A 85 3.76 -9.31 -12.07
C MET A 85 3.07 -8.23 -11.22
N CYS A 86 3.53 -6.98 -11.38
CA CYS A 86 2.85 -5.82 -10.80
C CYS A 86 1.46 -5.62 -11.44
N GLY A 87 0.51 -4.99 -10.74
CA GLY A 87 -0.88 -4.90 -11.19
C GLY A 87 -1.07 -4.29 -12.58
N LYS A 88 -0.16 -3.39 -13.02
CA LYS A 88 -0.18 -2.84 -14.39
C LYS A 88 0.13 -3.91 -15.45
N ARG A 89 1.21 -4.66 -15.28
CA ARG A 89 1.58 -5.75 -16.20
C ARG A 89 0.58 -6.89 -16.14
N LEU A 90 0.13 -7.25 -14.93
CA LEU A 90 -0.85 -8.30 -14.74
C LEU A 90 -2.19 -7.95 -15.41
N LYS A 91 -2.63 -6.69 -15.36
CA LYS A 91 -3.84 -6.25 -16.06
C LYS A 91 -3.78 -6.56 -17.56
N GLU A 92 -2.67 -6.22 -18.21
CA GLU A 92 -2.50 -6.48 -19.65
C GLU A 92 -2.27 -7.96 -19.96
N ALA A 93 -1.74 -8.72 -19.00
CA ALA A 93 -1.54 -10.16 -19.13
C ALA A 93 -2.83 -10.97 -18.90
N LEU A 94 -3.78 -10.48 -18.09
CA LEU A 94 -5.00 -11.21 -17.74
C LEU A 94 -5.79 -11.77 -18.94
N PRO A 95 -6.02 -11.03 -20.05
CA PRO A 95 -6.69 -11.57 -21.23
C PRO A 95 -6.02 -12.80 -21.85
N ILE A 96 -4.69 -12.91 -21.71
CA ILE A 96 -3.91 -14.03 -22.24
C ILE A 96 -3.96 -15.21 -21.27
N TRP A 97 -3.83 -14.97 -19.97
CA TRP A 97 -3.74 -16.03 -18.95
C TRP A 97 -5.09 -16.62 -18.54
N LEU A 98 -6.16 -15.83 -18.59
CA LEU A 98 -7.47 -16.22 -18.09
C LEU A 98 -8.09 -17.41 -18.85
N PRO A 99 -7.99 -17.52 -20.20
CA PRO A 99 -8.45 -18.71 -20.92
C PRO A 99 -7.74 -19.99 -20.48
N HIS A 100 -6.43 -19.92 -20.20
CA HIS A 100 -5.67 -21.07 -19.68
C HIS A 100 -6.14 -21.45 -18.28
N TYR A 101 -6.38 -20.47 -17.42
CA TYR A 101 -6.94 -20.71 -16.09
C TYR A 101 -8.29 -21.43 -16.16
N GLN A 102 -9.20 -20.96 -17.03
CA GLN A 102 -10.52 -21.57 -17.22
C GLN A 102 -10.42 -23.01 -17.71
N LYS A 103 -9.51 -23.31 -18.64
CA LYS A 103 -9.33 -24.68 -19.17
C LYS A 103 -9.00 -25.71 -18.08
N HIS A 104 -8.30 -25.29 -17.02
CA HIS A 104 -7.92 -26.16 -15.90
C HIS A 104 -8.95 -26.20 -14.76
N HIS A 105 -10.01 -25.39 -14.83
CA HIS A 105 -11.01 -25.28 -13.79
C HIS A 105 -12.41 -25.50 -14.40
N GLU A 106 -12.97 -26.70 -14.21
CA GLU A 106 -14.20 -27.24 -14.84
C GLU A 106 -15.51 -26.46 -14.59
N THR A 107 -15.45 -25.28 -13.96
CA THR A 107 -16.63 -24.46 -13.64
C THR A 107 -16.76 -23.31 -14.65
N SER A 108 -17.98 -23.02 -15.11
CA SER A 108 -18.22 -21.78 -15.87
C SER A 108 -17.90 -20.58 -14.97
N LEU A 109 -16.91 -19.79 -15.41
CA LEU A 109 -16.40 -18.63 -14.70
C LEU A 109 -16.79 -17.33 -15.42
N ASP A 110 -17.88 -17.30 -16.19
CA ASP A 110 -18.15 -16.19 -17.11
C ASP A 110 -18.30 -14.83 -16.41
N GLU A 111 -19.03 -14.79 -15.29
CA GLU A 111 -19.19 -13.57 -14.49
C GLU A 111 -17.85 -13.17 -13.83
N LEU A 112 -17.14 -14.15 -13.25
CA LEU A 112 -15.83 -13.94 -12.64
C LEU A 112 -14.82 -13.39 -13.65
N SER A 113 -14.82 -13.94 -14.85
CA SER A 113 -13.88 -13.61 -15.92
C SER A 113 -14.11 -12.19 -16.40
N THR A 114 -15.38 -11.83 -16.57
CA THR A 114 -15.81 -10.45 -16.86
C THR A 114 -15.32 -9.49 -15.78
N GLN A 115 -15.48 -9.83 -14.50
CA GLN A 115 -15.00 -9.01 -13.40
C GLN A 115 -13.47 -8.86 -13.40
N LEU A 116 -12.73 -9.96 -13.59
CA LEU A 116 -11.26 -9.96 -13.63
C LEU A 116 -10.71 -9.08 -14.76
N LEU A 117 -11.29 -9.18 -15.97
CA LEU A 117 -10.91 -8.38 -17.14
C LEU A 117 -11.27 -6.89 -16.98
N ALA A 118 -12.38 -6.59 -16.30
CA ALA A 118 -12.82 -5.22 -16.06
C ALA A 118 -12.02 -4.50 -14.95
N MET A 119 -11.24 -5.21 -14.14
CA MET A 119 -10.53 -4.61 -13.02
C MET A 119 -9.46 -3.61 -13.46
N SER A 120 -9.34 -2.51 -12.72
CA SER A 120 -8.20 -1.61 -12.86
C SER A 120 -6.94 -2.21 -12.21
N ALA A 121 -5.77 -1.83 -12.72
CA ALA A 121 -4.46 -2.22 -12.16
C ALA A 121 -4.36 -1.90 -10.65
N ALA A 122 -4.89 -0.75 -10.22
CA ALA A 122 -4.91 -0.37 -8.81
C ALA A 122 -5.81 -1.28 -7.95
N THR A 123 -6.91 -1.79 -8.52
CA THR A 123 -7.80 -2.73 -7.84
C THR A 123 -7.14 -4.10 -7.69
N ILE A 124 -6.49 -4.57 -8.75
CA ILE A 124 -5.66 -5.79 -8.73
C ILE A 124 -4.62 -5.71 -7.61
N ASP A 125 -3.84 -4.64 -7.54
CA ASP A 125 -2.81 -4.49 -6.50
C ASP A 125 -3.40 -4.42 -5.09
N ARG A 126 -4.55 -3.75 -4.91
CA ARG A 126 -5.23 -3.69 -3.61
C ARG A 126 -5.77 -5.05 -3.17
N LEU A 127 -6.32 -5.84 -4.09
CA LEU A 127 -6.81 -7.18 -3.80
C LEU A 127 -5.66 -8.15 -3.49
N LEU A 128 -4.55 -8.06 -4.24
CA LEU A 128 -3.38 -8.92 -4.02
C LEU A 128 -2.52 -8.48 -2.84
N LYS A 129 -2.64 -7.25 -2.33
CA LYS A 129 -1.82 -6.73 -1.21
C LYS A 129 -1.68 -7.69 -0.01
N PRO A 130 -2.75 -8.26 0.58
CA PRO A 130 -2.63 -9.21 1.71
C PRO A 130 -2.01 -10.55 1.32
N ILE A 131 -2.00 -10.90 0.03
CA ILE A 131 -1.38 -12.11 -0.51
C ILE A 131 0.12 -11.84 -0.73
N LYS A 132 0.46 -10.74 -1.42
CA LYS A 132 1.83 -10.29 -1.69
C LYS A 132 2.67 -10.19 -0.43
N SER A 133 2.10 -9.77 0.70
CA SER A 133 2.84 -9.69 1.97
C SER A 133 3.25 -11.04 2.56
N ARG A 134 2.61 -12.14 2.13
CA ARG A 134 2.95 -13.51 2.59
C ARG A 134 4.03 -14.16 1.73
N TYR A 135 4.24 -13.66 0.51
CA TYR A 135 5.31 -14.13 -0.37
C TYR A 135 6.55 -13.27 -0.13
N GLY A 136 7.68 -13.92 0.16
CA GLY A 136 8.95 -13.23 0.30
C GLY A 136 9.33 -12.50 -0.99
N LYS A 137 10.10 -11.43 -0.87
CA LYS A 137 10.79 -10.88 -2.04
C LYS A 137 11.87 -11.87 -2.48
N GLY A 138 12.17 -11.89 -3.77
CA GLY A 138 13.31 -12.64 -4.29
C GLY A 138 14.61 -12.25 -3.57
N LEU A 139 15.58 -13.16 -3.60
CA LEU A 139 16.90 -12.91 -3.05
C LEU A 139 17.56 -11.75 -3.80
N SER A 140 18.18 -10.84 -3.06
CA SER A 140 18.90 -9.69 -3.63
C SER A 140 20.38 -9.84 -3.36
N GLY A 141 21.17 -10.00 -4.42
CA GLY A 141 22.63 -9.97 -4.35
C GLY A 141 23.20 -8.57 -4.03
N THR A 142 22.38 -7.53 -4.19
CA THR A 142 22.75 -6.15 -3.86
C THR A 142 22.15 -5.76 -2.50
N LYS A 143 22.96 -5.10 -1.68
CA LYS A 143 22.46 -4.42 -0.47
C LYS A 143 22.11 -2.98 -0.85
N PRO A 144 20.88 -2.51 -0.57
CA PRO A 144 20.53 -1.12 -0.85
C PRO A 144 21.43 -0.21 0.00
N GLY A 145 22.32 0.54 -0.66
CA GLY A 145 23.22 1.47 0.01
C GLY A 145 22.43 2.61 0.66
N SER A 146 22.54 2.75 1.98
CA SER A 146 21.81 3.78 2.75
C SER A 146 22.47 5.16 2.73
N LEU A 147 23.80 5.22 2.60
CA LEU A 147 24.59 6.45 2.84
C LEU A 147 24.99 7.19 1.56
N LEU A 148 25.56 6.51 0.56
CA LEU A 148 26.18 7.19 -0.60
C LEU A 148 25.25 7.40 -1.79
N ARG A 149 24.07 6.77 -1.83
CA ARG A 149 23.16 6.84 -2.98
C ARG A 149 22.69 8.27 -3.30
N LYS A 150 22.57 9.13 -2.29
CA LYS A 150 22.19 10.56 -2.48
C LYS A 150 23.36 11.43 -2.95
N HIS A 151 24.60 10.96 -2.78
CA HIS A 151 25.82 11.69 -3.11
C HIS A 151 26.42 11.26 -4.45
N ILE A 152 26.08 10.07 -4.95
CA ILE A 152 26.45 9.62 -6.29
C ILE A 152 25.48 10.30 -7.28
N PRO A 153 25.96 11.22 -8.14
CA PRO A 153 25.11 11.82 -9.15
C PRO A 153 24.66 10.71 -10.11
N ILE A 154 23.35 10.47 -10.19
CA ILE A 154 22.77 9.43 -11.07
C ILE A 154 22.91 9.83 -12.54
N ASN A 155 23.00 11.14 -12.81
CA ASN A 155 23.11 11.70 -14.14
C ASN A 155 24.20 12.76 -14.13
N THR A 156 25.47 12.32 -14.06
CA THR A 156 26.57 13.18 -14.48
C THR A 156 26.35 13.44 -15.96
N ASN A 157 26.42 14.71 -16.38
CA ASN A 157 26.08 15.30 -17.70
C ASN A 157 26.77 14.67 -18.95
N GLN A 158 26.88 13.35 -19.00
CA GLN A 158 27.78 12.57 -19.85
C GLN A 158 27.03 11.81 -20.93
N TRP A 159 25.70 11.63 -20.82
CA TRP A 159 24.93 10.78 -21.72
C TRP A 159 23.95 11.58 -22.56
N ASP A 160 24.11 11.53 -23.88
CA ASP A 160 23.10 11.99 -24.81
C ASP A 160 22.14 10.85 -25.13
N THR A 161 21.08 10.72 -24.34
CA THR A 161 20.09 9.65 -24.48
C THR A 161 19.20 9.79 -25.72
N ARG A 162 19.48 10.74 -26.62
CA ARG A 162 18.75 10.96 -27.88
C ARG A 162 19.47 10.36 -29.09
N GLN A 163 20.58 9.67 -28.88
CA GLN A 163 21.30 8.93 -29.90
C GLN A 163 21.73 7.55 -29.39
N VAL A 164 21.98 6.63 -30.31
CA VAL A 164 22.52 5.30 -30.00
C VAL A 164 23.93 5.38 -29.43
N GLY A 165 24.32 4.40 -28.61
CA GLY A 165 25.67 4.27 -28.05
C GLY A 165 25.76 4.48 -26.54
N PHE A 166 24.65 4.79 -25.87
CA PHE A 166 24.57 4.92 -24.41
C PHE A 166 23.77 3.75 -23.85
N MET A 167 24.41 2.91 -23.05
CA MET A 167 23.81 1.67 -22.54
C MET A 167 23.74 1.65 -21.02
N GLU A 168 22.64 1.12 -20.48
CA GLU A 168 22.53 0.68 -19.10
C GLU A 168 22.74 -0.82 -19.02
N ALA A 169 23.49 -1.28 -18.01
CA ALA A 169 23.73 -2.69 -17.78
C ALA A 169 23.28 -3.09 -16.37
N ASP A 170 22.64 -4.25 -16.25
CA ASP A 170 22.30 -4.86 -14.97
C ASP A 170 22.60 -6.37 -14.99
N THR A 171 22.65 -6.97 -13.80
CA THR A 171 22.96 -8.39 -13.63
C THR A 171 21.90 -9.09 -12.80
N VAL A 172 21.40 -10.23 -13.28
CA VAL A 172 20.44 -11.08 -12.56
C VAL A 172 21.10 -12.38 -12.13
N ALA A 173 21.02 -12.70 -10.84
CA ALA A 173 21.56 -13.91 -10.24
C ALA A 173 20.62 -15.11 -10.40
N HIS A 174 21.08 -16.19 -11.04
CA HIS A 174 20.34 -17.46 -11.12
C HIS A 174 20.70 -18.40 -9.97
N CYS A 175 20.46 -17.92 -8.74
CA CYS A 175 20.95 -18.53 -7.50
C CYS A 175 19.95 -19.48 -6.80
N GLY A 176 18.75 -19.66 -7.38
CA GLY A 176 17.70 -20.46 -6.75
C GLY A 176 17.31 -19.93 -5.38
N THR A 177 17.50 -20.75 -4.34
CA THR A 177 17.12 -20.44 -2.95
C THR A 177 18.27 -19.92 -2.08
N SER A 178 19.49 -19.78 -2.62
CA SER A 178 20.64 -19.31 -1.87
C SER A 178 21.59 -18.48 -2.74
N LEU A 179 21.99 -17.31 -2.25
CA LEU A 179 23.04 -16.49 -2.90
C LEU A 179 24.46 -16.99 -2.60
N MET A 180 24.62 -18.11 -1.88
CA MET A 180 25.93 -18.69 -1.59
C MET A 180 26.41 -19.59 -2.74
N GLY A 181 27.68 -19.45 -3.11
CA GLY A 181 28.34 -20.28 -4.13
C GLY A 181 28.41 -19.63 -5.51
N ASP A 182 28.78 -20.45 -6.49
CA ASP A 182 28.91 -20.03 -7.89
C ASP A 182 27.66 -20.45 -8.68
N PHE A 183 27.15 -19.52 -9.49
CA PHE A 183 26.00 -19.74 -10.34
C PHE A 183 26.06 -18.81 -11.55
N VAL A 184 25.19 -19.08 -12.51
CA VAL A 184 25.07 -18.26 -13.72
C VAL A 184 24.49 -16.90 -13.38
N TRP A 185 25.04 -15.85 -13.99
CA TRP A 185 24.48 -14.52 -14.00
C TRP A 185 24.07 -14.13 -15.41
N SER A 186 22.87 -13.59 -15.57
CA SER A 186 22.52 -12.90 -16.82
C SER A 186 22.99 -11.45 -16.73
N ILE A 187 23.83 -11.03 -17.67
CA ILE A 187 24.13 -9.62 -17.91
C ILE A 187 23.14 -9.14 -18.97
N THR A 188 22.36 -8.12 -18.63
CA THR A 188 21.41 -7.47 -19.53
C THR A 188 21.94 -6.09 -19.85
N MET A 189 22.14 -5.79 -21.13
CA MET A 189 22.58 -4.49 -21.60
C MET A 189 21.52 -3.91 -22.52
N THR A 190 21.06 -2.69 -22.22
CA THR A 190 20.04 -2.00 -22.99
C THR A 190 20.56 -0.65 -23.44
N ASP A 191 20.56 -0.40 -24.75
CA ASP A 191 20.78 0.93 -25.30
C ASP A 191 19.57 1.83 -25.00
N ILE A 192 19.82 2.97 -24.38
CA ILE A 192 18.78 3.85 -23.81
C ILE A 192 17.90 4.45 -24.91
N PHE A 193 18.49 4.82 -26.05
CA PHE A 193 17.78 5.50 -27.13
C PHE A 193 16.96 4.51 -27.98
N SER A 194 17.60 3.46 -28.47
CA SER A 194 16.95 2.47 -29.36
C SER A 194 16.07 1.48 -28.60
N GLY A 195 16.31 1.27 -27.30
CA GLY A 195 15.69 0.21 -26.51
C GLY A 195 16.20 -1.19 -26.86
N TRP A 196 17.19 -1.31 -27.74
CA TRP A 196 17.80 -2.60 -28.08
C TRP A 196 18.40 -3.23 -26.83
N THR A 197 18.06 -4.48 -26.57
CA THR A 197 18.49 -5.21 -25.38
C THR A 197 19.20 -6.50 -25.77
N GLU A 198 20.43 -6.66 -25.33
CA GLU A 198 21.19 -7.91 -25.39
C GLU A 198 21.27 -8.55 -24.02
N VAL A 199 21.13 -9.87 -23.99
CA VAL A 199 21.29 -10.67 -22.77
C VAL A 199 22.34 -11.74 -23.01
N ARG A 200 23.27 -11.89 -22.08
CA ARG A 200 24.29 -12.95 -22.08
C ARG A 200 24.39 -13.61 -20.71
N ALA A 201 24.63 -14.91 -20.72
CA ALA A 201 24.93 -15.67 -19.51
C ALA A 201 26.45 -15.60 -19.23
N THR A 202 26.81 -15.42 -17.98
CA THR A 202 28.20 -15.40 -17.50
C THR A 202 28.33 -16.29 -16.27
N TRP A 203 29.50 -16.90 -16.10
CA TRP A 203 29.78 -17.71 -14.93
C TRP A 203 30.27 -16.82 -13.79
N ASN A 204 29.44 -16.67 -12.75
CA ASN A 204 29.68 -15.76 -11.63
C ASN A 204 29.78 -14.27 -12.04
N LYS A 205 30.02 -13.37 -11.08
CA LYS A 205 30.18 -11.91 -11.24
C LYS A 205 31.62 -11.45 -10.96
N GLY A 206 32.58 -12.37 -11.02
CA GLY A 206 34.00 -12.06 -10.81
C GLY A 206 34.59 -11.34 -12.03
N ALA A 207 35.47 -10.37 -11.81
CA ALA A 207 36.11 -9.61 -12.91
C ALA A 207 36.85 -10.50 -13.92
N THR A 208 37.36 -11.65 -13.47
CA THR A 208 38.10 -12.60 -14.31
C THR A 208 37.23 -13.67 -14.95
N GLY A 209 35.95 -13.80 -14.56
CA GLY A 209 35.02 -14.82 -15.06
C GLY A 209 34.10 -14.34 -16.18
N VAL A 210 34.14 -13.04 -16.50
CA VAL A 210 33.39 -12.42 -17.60
C VAL A 210 34.30 -12.37 -18.82
N LEU A 211 34.03 -13.24 -19.80
CA LEU A 211 34.70 -13.29 -21.11
C LEU A 211 33.92 -12.50 -22.16
#